data_AF-R0LZF9-F1
#
_entry.id   AF-R0LZF9-F1
#
_cell.length_a   1.000
_cell.length_b   1.000
_cell.length_c   1.000
_cell.angle_alpha   90.00
_cell.angle_beta   90.00
_cell.angle_gamma   90.00
#
_symmetry.space_group_name_H-M   'P 1'
#
loop_
_entity.id
_entity.type
_entity.pdbx_description
1 polymer ?
#
loop_
_entity_poly.entity_id
_entity_poly.type
_entity_poly.pdbx_seq_one_letter_code
_entity_poly.pdbx_strand_id
1 'polypeptide(L)'
;SCTAVEDFKACLGDTEDFCPTNISCQCKNEKPFCRCDYYKEGWKDYWYMGPKCNQLWSTVDLILVAILPAVALVFIVIVIFQCVHYCSSK
;
A
#
# COMPACT_ATOMS: atom_id res chain seq x y z
N SER A 1 -11.92 -3.20 22.81
CA SER A 1 -12.40 -1.81 23.04
C SER A 1 -11.21 -0.87 23.10
N CYS A 2 -11.37 0.34 22.54
CA CYS A 2 -10.35 1.39 22.50
C CYS A 2 -10.82 2.72 23.15
N THR A 3 -11.94 2.70 23.87
CA THR A 3 -12.48 3.88 24.55
C THR A 3 -11.51 4.37 25.63
N ALA A 4 -11.13 5.65 25.59
CA ALA A 4 -10.15 6.24 26.51
C ALA A 4 -8.76 5.55 26.53
N VAL A 5 -8.40 4.82 25.46
CA VAL A 5 -7.06 4.24 25.29
C VAL A 5 -6.22 5.21 24.47
N GLU A 6 -5.00 5.51 24.92
CA GLU A 6 -4.07 6.37 24.18
C GLU A 6 -3.72 5.77 22.81
N ASP A 7 -3.39 6.64 21.86
CA ASP A 7 -2.94 6.23 20.55
C ASP A 7 -1.70 5.33 20.62
N PHE A 8 -1.68 4.30 19.77
CA PHE A 8 -0.65 3.27 19.65
C PHE A 8 -0.52 2.32 20.86
N LYS A 9 -1.42 2.39 21.84
CA LYS A 9 -1.51 1.38 22.92
C LYS A 9 -2.29 0.15 22.47
N ALA A 10 -2.08 -0.95 23.19
CA ALA A 10 -2.80 -2.20 22.97
C ALA A 10 -4.31 -2.02 23.21
N CYS A 11 -5.11 -2.70 22.39
CA CYS A 11 -6.54 -2.79 22.58
C CYS A 11 -6.89 -3.45 23.93
N LEU A 12 -7.96 -2.99 24.58
CA LEU A 12 -8.46 -3.60 25.81
C LEU A 12 -9.56 -4.64 25.52
N GLY A 13 -9.55 -5.79 26.19
CA GLY A 13 -10.54 -6.86 26.02
C GLY A 13 -10.14 -7.89 24.97
N ASP A 14 -11.08 -8.80 24.66
CA ASP A 14 -10.85 -9.87 23.70
C ASP A 14 -10.75 -9.32 22.26
N THR A 15 -9.64 -9.66 21.59
CA THR A 15 -9.33 -9.27 20.22
C THR A 15 -8.83 -10.45 19.39
N GLU A 16 -9.01 -11.68 19.88
CA GLU A 16 -8.43 -12.91 19.31
C GLU A 16 -8.82 -13.15 17.83
N ASP A 17 -9.89 -12.53 17.33
CA ASP A 17 -10.35 -12.65 15.94
C ASP A 17 -10.23 -11.38 15.08
N PHE A 18 -9.84 -10.24 15.67
CA PHE A 18 -9.79 -8.98 14.92
C PHE A 18 -8.55 -8.88 14.03
N CYS A 19 -7.40 -9.25 14.59
CA CYS A 19 -6.12 -9.30 13.88
C CYS A 19 -5.70 -10.76 13.62
N PRO A 20 -4.99 -11.03 12.52
CA PRO A 20 -4.40 -12.34 12.27
C PRO A 20 -3.44 -12.76 13.40
N THR A 21 -3.19 -14.07 13.47
CA THR A 21 -2.26 -14.66 14.44
C THR A 21 -0.90 -13.95 14.39
N ASN A 22 -0.36 -13.61 15.57
CA ASN A 22 0.92 -12.91 15.76
C ASN A 22 0.92 -11.40 15.40
N ILE A 23 -0.23 -10.78 15.16
CA ILE A 23 -0.34 -9.34 14.89
C ILE A 23 -0.99 -8.61 16.07
N SER A 24 -0.31 -7.60 16.63
CA SER A 24 -0.83 -6.85 17.76
C SER A 24 -1.96 -5.88 17.35
N CYS A 25 -3.08 -5.92 18.07
CA CYS A 25 -4.14 -4.90 18.01
C CYS A 25 -3.69 -3.63 18.73
N GLN A 26 -3.81 -2.48 18.08
CA GLN A 26 -3.55 -1.17 18.66
C GLN A 26 -4.71 -0.20 18.48
N CYS A 27 -4.77 0.85 19.28
CA CYS A 27 -5.80 1.89 19.22
C CYS A 27 -5.28 3.15 18.54
N LYS A 28 -6.10 3.78 17.69
CA LYS A 28 -5.84 5.13 17.16
C LYS A 28 -7.17 5.87 17.02
N ASN A 29 -7.26 7.08 17.57
CA ASN A 29 -8.51 7.86 17.60
C ASN A 29 -9.68 7.04 18.16
N GLU A 30 -9.45 6.33 19.27
CA GLU A 30 -10.43 5.43 19.92
C GLU A 30 -10.95 4.27 19.04
N LYS A 31 -10.32 4.03 17.88
CA LYS A 31 -10.64 2.92 16.98
C LYS A 31 -9.54 1.84 17.01
N PRO A 32 -9.91 0.55 17.05
CA PRO A 32 -8.94 -0.53 16.94
C PRO A 32 -8.43 -0.64 15.50
N PHE A 33 -7.13 -0.91 15.36
CA PHE A 33 -6.47 -1.24 14.11
C PHE A 33 -5.38 -2.29 14.35
N CYS A 34 -5.08 -3.10 13.34
CA CYS A 34 -3.98 -4.05 13.41
C CYS A 34 -2.67 -3.36 13.04
N ARG A 35 -1.67 -3.42 13.93
CA ARG A 35 -0.34 -2.90 13.63
C ARG A 35 0.40 -3.92 12.77
N CYS A 36 0.52 -3.62 11.49
CA CYS A 36 1.21 -4.46 10.53
C CYS A 36 2.73 -4.38 10.67
N ASP A 37 3.41 -5.50 10.44
CA ASP A 37 4.86 -5.58 10.49
C ASP A 37 5.50 -4.89 9.28
N TYR A 38 6.71 -4.41 9.50
CA TYR A 38 7.60 -3.88 8.48
C TYR A 38 8.99 -4.46 8.70
N TYR A 39 9.69 -4.77 7.61
CA TYR A 39 11.06 -5.27 7.66
C TYR A 39 11.86 -4.74 6.49
N LYS A 40 13.19 -4.80 6.63
CA LYS A 40 14.13 -4.45 5.58
C LYS A 40 14.90 -5.69 5.19
N GLU A 41 15.01 -5.93 3.89
CA GLU A 41 15.86 -6.98 3.35
C GLU A 41 16.85 -6.34 2.35
N GLY A 42 18.08 -6.14 2.82
CA GLY A 42 19.09 -5.37 2.10
C GLY A 42 18.66 -3.92 1.84
N TRP A 43 18.51 -3.56 0.57
CA TRP A 43 18.10 -2.21 0.13
C TRP A 43 16.58 -2.05 -0.04
N LYS A 44 15.80 -3.12 0.16
CA LYS A 44 14.35 -3.11 -0.05
C LYS A 44 13.63 -3.02 1.28
N ASP A 45 12.71 -2.06 1.35
CA ASP A 45 11.77 -1.92 2.45
C ASP A 45 10.47 -2.64 2.10
N TYR A 46 10.01 -3.49 3.03
CA TYR A 46 8.76 -4.23 2.93
C TYR A 46 7.85 -3.87 4.10
N TRP A 47 6.58 -3.68 3.80
CA TRP A 47 5.57 -3.46 4.83
C TRP A 47 4.27 -4.15 4.45
N TYR A 48 3.60 -4.66 5.47
CA TYR A 48 2.25 -5.18 5.31
C TYR A 48 1.23 -4.05 5.44
N MET A 49 0.19 -4.11 4.63
CA MET A 49 -0.87 -3.10 4.55
C MET A 49 -2.25 -3.77 4.51
N GLY A 50 -3.28 -2.94 4.72
CA GLY A 50 -4.67 -3.36 4.79
C GLY A 50 -5.15 -3.66 6.22
N PRO A 51 -6.47 -3.81 6.41
CA PRO A 51 -7.07 -3.99 7.73
C PRO A 51 -6.63 -5.27 8.46
N LYS A 52 -6.17 -6.28 7.69
CA LYS A 52 -5.68 -7.56 8.19
C LYS A 52 -4.21 -7.81 7.85
N CYS A 53 -3.45 -6.78 7.49
CA CYS A 53 -2.02 -6.90 7.18
C CYS A 53 -1.69 -8.02 6.16
N ASN A 54 -2.58 -8.26 5.20
CA ASN A 54 -2.45 -9.35 4.23
C ASN A 54 -1.88 -8.89 2.89
N GLN A 55 -1.65 -7.58 2.71
CA GLN A 55 -1.09 -7.03 1.49
C GLN A 55 0.37 -6.67 1.72
N LEU A 56 1.29 -7.40 1.11
CA LEU A 56 2.71 -7.07 1.13
C LEU A 56 2.99 -5.98 0.09
N TRP A 57 3.61 -4.89 0.52
CA TRP A 57 4.05 -3.80 -0.34
C TRP A 57 5.53 -3.53 -0.13
N SER A 58 6.17 -3.04 -1.17
CA SER A 58 7.50 -2.47 -1.12
C SER A 58 7.55 -1.10 -1.78
N THR A 59 8.62 -0.34 -1.51
CA THR A 59 8.85 0.97 -2.16
C THR A 59 8.92 0.81 -3.67
N VAL A 60 9.45 -0.32 -4.13
CA VAL A 60 9.55 -0.64 -5.56
C VAL A 60 8.16 -0.85 -6.16
N ASP A 61 7.27 -1.59 -5.49
CA ASP A 61 5.91 -1.82 -5.97
C ASP A 61 5.12 -0.52 -6.06
N LEU A 62 5.27 0.37 -5.08
CA LEU A 62 4.60 1.66 -5.07
C LEU A 62 5.09 2.57 -6.21
N ILE A 63 6.40 2.61 -6.44
CA ILE A 63 6.99 3.33 -7.58
C ILE A 63 6.47 2.77 -8.90
N LEU A 64 6.42 1.44 -9.03
CA LEU A 64 5.96 0.77 -10.24
C LEU A 64 4.50 1.12 -10.55
N VAL A 65 3.61 1.04 -9.55
CA VAL A 65 2.18 1.40 -9.70
C VAL A 65 2.00 2.87 -10.07
N ALA A 66 2.84 3.77 -9.54
CA ALA A 66 2.77 5.20 -9.86
C ALA A 66 3.31 5.52 -11.27
N ILE A 67 4.38 4.85 -11.71
CA ILE A 67 5.08 5.18 -12.96
C ILE A 67 4.47 4.47 -14.18
N LEU A 68 4.03 3.21 -14.04
CA LEU A 68 3.53 2.42 -15.17
C LEU A 68 2.40 3.12 -15.96
N PRO A 69 1.37 3.73 -15.33
CA PRO A 69 0.32 4.43 -16.06
C PRO A 69 0.84 5.62 -16.87
N ALA A 70 1.78 6.38 -16.29
CA ALA A 70 2.38 7.53 -16.96
C ALA A 70 3.20 7.09 -18.19
N VAL A 71 4.02 6.04 -18.03
CA VAL A 71 4.80 5.47 -19.13
C VAL A 71 3.86 4.98 -20.24
N ALA A 72 2.81 4.23 -19.90
CA ALA A 72 1.84 3.75 -20.88
C ALA A 72 1.18 4.89 -21.67
N LEU A 73 0.78 5.98 -21.01
CA LEU A 73 0.19 7.15 -21.67
C LEU A 73 1.18 7.82 -22.63
N VAL A 74 2.44 7.99 -22.23
CA VAL A 74 3.47 8.56 -23.10
C VAL A 74 3.68 7.72 -24.35
N PHE A 75 3.73 6.39 -24.21
CA PHE A 75 3.82 5.48 -25.35
C PHE A 75 2.65 5.64 -26.31
N ILE A 76 1.41 5.72 -25.79
CA ILE A 76 0.21 5.90 -26.62
C ILE A 76 0.30 7.21 -27.41
N VAL A 77 0.66 8.32 -26.77
CA VAL A 77 0.77 9.64 -27.42
C VAL A 77 1.83 9.60 -28.53
N ILE A 78 2.99 9.01 -28.28
CA ILE A 78 4.07 8.88 -29.26
C ILE A 78 3.59 8.08 -30.48
N VAL A 79 2.93 6.94 -30.27
CA VAL A 79 2.42 6.09 -31.35
C VAL A 79 1.38 6.84 -32.19
N ILE A 80 0.42 7.50 -31.55
CA ILE A 80 -0.59 8.30 -32.26
C ILE A 80 0.07 9.39 -33.10
N PHE A 81 1.02 10.12 -32.52
CA PHE A 81 1.72 11.20 -33.22
C PHE A 81 2.50 10.68 -34.43
N GLN A 82 3.22 9.56 -34.28
CA GLN A 82 3.94 8.92 -35.38
C GLN A 82 2.98 8.44 -36.48
N CYS A 83 1.85 7.84 -36.13
CA CYS A 83 0.84 7.43 -37.09
C CYS A 83 0.26 8.62 -37.85
N VAL A 84 -0.12 9.70 -37.16
CA VAL A 84 -0.65 10.92 -37.79
C VAL A 84 0.39 11.54 -38.71
N HIS A 85 1.63 11.71 -38.26
CA HIS A 85 2.70 12.29 -39.08
C HIS A 85 3.00 11.44 -40.32
N TYR A 86 3.07 10.11 -40.17
CA TYR A 86 3.28 9.21 -41.29
C TYR A 86 2.11 9.23 -42.28
N CYS A 87 0.86 9.25 -41.79
CA CYS A 87 -0.34 9.32 -42.64
C CYS A 87 -0.53 10.69 -43.29
N SER A 88 -0.08 11.78 -42.67
CA SER A 88 -0.17 13.14 -43.24
C SER A 88 0.96 13.47 -44.20
N SER A 89 2.07 12.73 -44.16
CA SER A 89 3.23 12.91 -45.05
C SER A 89 3.09 12.13 -46.36
N LYS A 90 1.96 11.44 -46.58
CA LYS A 90 1.65 10.65 -47.76
C LYS A 90 0.50 11.28 -48.52
#